data_AF-A0A8T2NJ35-F1
#
_entry.id   AF-A0A8T2NJ35-F1
#
_cell.length_a   1.000
_cell.length_b   1.000
_cell.length_c   1.000
_cell.angle_alpha   90.00
_cell.angle_beta   90.00
_cell.angle_gamma   90.00
#
_symmetry.space_group_name_H-M   'P 1'
#
loop_
_entity.id
_entity.type
_entity.pdbx_description
1 polymer ?
#
loop_
_entity_poly.entity_id
_entity_poly.type
_entity_poly.pdbx_seq_one_letter_code
_entity_poly.pdbx_strand_id
1 'polypeptide(L)'
;MTTYLCSTSVLCALLALLLSGTSCRREDKDQIETALMDTSLLMVMQSPFGCRAMTDVLRFYLETVLPAAEIDSKDFKIPISTIGNIFYELKRELVYCKDYLSCKKPFEIESIIDTYNKMEDKGLYKAMGELELLFNYIEEYMVSMKQ
;
A
#
# COMPACT_ATOMS: atom_id res chain seq x y z
N MET A 1 26.33 -7.53 -2.84
CA MET A 1 25.91 -6.53 -3.85
C MET A 1 24.40 -6.57 -4.10
N THR A 2 23.76 -7.75 -4.05
CA THR A 2 22.30 -7.94 -4.22
C THR A 2 21.45 -7.35 -3.08
N THR A 3 21.99 -7.23 -1.87
CA THR A 3 21.33 -6.67 -0.67
C THR A 3 20.96 -5.18 -0.80
N TYR A 4 21.77 -4.39 -1.50
CA TYR A 4 21.56 -2.94 -1.64
C TYR A 4 20.52 -2.57 -2.71
N LEU A 5 20.34 -3.44 -3.72
CA LEU A 5 19.39 -3.25 -4.81
C LEU A 5 17.93 -3.31 -4.32
N CYS A 6 17.64 -4.13 -3.31
CA CYS A 6 16.28 -4.30 -2.81
C CYS A 6 15.80 -3.19 -1.85
N SER A 7 16.71 -2.33 -1.35
CA SER A 7 16.42 -1.42 -0.21
C SER A 7 16.50 0.08 -0.54
N THR A 8 17.08 0.48 -1.69
CA THR A 8 17.46 1.88 -1.93
C THR A 8 16.63 2.63 -2.97
N SER A 9 16.19 1.96 -4.04
CA SER A 9 15.43 2.58 -5.13
C SER A 9 14.00 2.94 -4.75
N VAL A 10 13.32 2.09 -3.98
CA VAL A 10 11.88 2.23 -3.69
C VAL A 10 11.62 3.18 -2.51
N LEU A 11 12.46 3.14 -1.48
CA LEU A 11 12.37 4.07 -0.34
C LEU A 11 12.53 5.53 -0.78
N CYS A 12 13.39 5.78 -1.77
CA CYS A 12 13.59 7.09 -2.38
C CYS A 12 12.34 7.57 -3.14
N ALA A 13 11.64 6.66 -3.83
CA ALA A 13 10.38 6.96 -4.52
C ALA A 13 9.20 7.20 -3.56
N LEU A 14 9.12 6.44 -2.47
CA LEU A 14 8.16 6.67 -1.37
C LEU A 14 8.38 8.03 -0.69
N LEU A 15 9.63 8.35 -0.34
CA LEU A 15 9.98 9.66 0.24
C LEU A 15 9.66 10.81 -0.72
N ALA A 16 9.87 10.64 -2.04
CA ALA A 16 9.52 11.64 -3.04
C ALA A 16 7.99 11.87 -3.15
N LEU A 17 7.17 10.84 -2.98
CA LEU A 17 5.71 10.97 -2.95
C LEU A 17 5.21 11.70 -1.69
N LEU A 18 5.73 11.34 -0.51
CA LEU A 18 5.39 12.00 0.76
C LEU A 18 5.73 13.50 0.73
N LEU A 19 6.84 13.87 0.08
CA LEU A 19 7.24 15.27 -0.10
C LEU A 19 6.40 16.02 -1.16
N SER A 20 5.69 15.32 -2.04
CA SER A 20 4.90 15.92 -3.13
C SER A 20 3.47 16.31 -2.76
N GLY A 21 3.03 16.08 -1.51
CA GLY A 21 1.82 16.68 -0.95
C GLY A 21 0.50 16.32 -1.68
N THR A 22 0.35 15.08 -2.16
CA THR A 22 -0.88 14.64 -2.84
C THR A 22 -2.05 14.28 -1.89
N SER A 23 -1.86 14.39 -0.57
CA SER A 23 -2.86 14.02 0.46
C SER A 23 -4.08 14.96 0.54
N CYS A 24 -3.99 16.22 0.08
CA CYS A 24 -4.92 17.27 0.51
C CYS A 24 -6.30 17.37 -0.21
N ARG A 25 -7.00 16.29 -0.59
CA ARG A 25 -8.37 16.48 -1.14
C ARG A 25 -9.45 15.43 -0.87
N ARG A 26 -9.27 14.48 0.05
CA ARG A 26 -10.31 13.45 0.29
C ARG A 26 -10.76 13.24 1.74
N GLU A 27 -10.16 13.95 2.69
CA GLU A 27 -10.56 13.89 4.12
C GLU A 27 -12.06 14.19 4.30
N ASP A 28 -12.63 15.13 3.54
CA ASP A 28 -14.06 15.52 3.66
C ASP A 28 -15.06 14.40 3.30
N LYS A 29 -14.62 13.40 2.50
CA LYS A 29 -15.42 12.23 2.12
C LYS A 29 -15.11 10.99 2.96
N ASP A 30 -14.05 11.02 3.75
CA ASP A 30 -13.75 9.97 4.72
C ASP A 30 -14.53 10.20 6.02
N GLN A 31 -15.83 9.88 5.97
CA GLN A 31 -16.74 10.02 7.11
C GLN A 31 -16.93 8.69 7.87
N ILE A 32 -16.12 7.67 7.57
CA ILE A 32 -16.22 6.35 8.19
C ILE A 32 -15.13 6.22 9.26
N GLU A 33 -15.54 6.07 10.52
CA GLU A 33 -14.62 5.87 11.65
C GLU A 33 -13.92 4.49 11.63
N THR A 34 -14.49 3.51 10.92
CA THR A 34 -13.89 2.18 10.78
C THR A 34 -12.65 2.24 9.90
N ALA A 35 -11.50 1.89 10.47
CA ALA A 35 -10.24 1.80 9.75
C ALA A 35 -10.27 0.67 8.72
N LEU A 36 -9.78 0.92 7.50
CA LEU A 36 -9.59 -0.13 6.49
C LEU A 36 -8.24 -0.83 6.69
N MET A 37 -7.23 -0.08 7.11
CA MET A 37 -5.86 -0.52 7.40
C MET A 37 -5.61 -0.34 8.91
N ASP A 38 -6.18 -1.23 9.73
CA ASP A 38 -6.02 -1.16 11.18
C ASP A 38 -4.65 -1.67 11.67
N THR A 39 -4.39 -1.52 12.97
CA THR A 39 -3.13 -1.95 13.60
C THR A 39 -2.84 -3.45 13.45
N SER A 40 -3.86 -4.28 13.22
CA SER A 40 -3.66 -5.72 13.01
C SER A 40 -2.91 -5.98 11.71
N LEU A 41 -3.15 -5.18 10.66
CA LEU A 41 -2.39 -5.28 9.42
C LEU A 41 -0.91 -4.96 9.62
N LEU A 42 -0.59 -3.91 10.40
CA LEU A 42 0.79 -3.59 10.74
C LEU A 42 1.48 -4.73 11.49
N MET A 43 0.79 -5.34 12.46
CA MET A 43 1.32 -6.50 13.19
C MET A 43 1.60 -7.69 12.27
N VAL A 44 0.75 -7.93 11.27
CA VAL A 44 1.01 -8.95 10.25
C VAL A 44 2.22 -8.56 9.39
N MET A 45 2.33 -7.30 8.99
CA MET A 45 3.46 -6.82 8.20
C MET A 45 4.79 -6.99 8.93
N GLN A 46 4.82 -6.81 10.25
CA GLN A 46 6.01 -7.02 11.08
C GLN A 46 6.30 -8.50 11.39
N SER A 47 5.40 -9.41 11.03
CA SER A 47 5.56 -10.84 11.23
C SER A 47 6.35 -11.51 10.08
N PRO A 48 6.70 -12.81 10.19
CA PRO A 48 7.27 -13.57 9.07
C PRO A 48 6.39 -13.64 7.81
N PHE A 49 5.13 -13.20 7.88
CA PHE A 49 4.19 -13.15 6.77
C PHE A 49 4.17 -11.79 6.07
N GLY A 50 5.00 -10.83 6.52
CA GLY A 50 4.94 -9.44 6.08
C GLY A 50 5.13 -9.23 4.58
N CYS A 51 6.06 -9.93 3.96
CA CYS A 51 6.26 -9.87 2.51
C CYS A 51 4.99 -10.27 1.73
N ARG A 52 4.29 -11.30 2.21
CA ARG A 52 3.06 -11.78 1.58
C ARG A 52 1.93 -10.77 1.79
N ALA A 53 1.78 -10.26 3.01
CA ALA A 53 0.81 -9.22 3.32
C ALA A 53 1.01 -7.97 2.46
N MET A 54 2.26 -7.53 2.33
CA MET A 54 2.64 -6.39 1.51
C MET A 54 2.31 -6.61 0.03
N THR A 55 2.66 -7.78 -0.51
CA THR A 55 2.40 -8.10 -1.93
C THR A 55 0.89 -8.13 -2.22
N ASP A 56 0.09 -8.69 -1.30
CA ASP A 56 -1.35 -8.78 -1.47
C ASP A 56 -2.01 -7.40 -1.34
N VAL A 57 -1.60 -6.57 -0.38
CA VAL A 57 -2.13 -5.20 -0.22
C VAL A 57 -1.80 -4.35 -1.45
N LEU A 58 -0.56 -4.38 -1.94
CA LEU A 58 -0.18 -3.66 -3.15
C LEU A 58 -0.98 -4.14 -4.37
N ARG A 59 -1.22 -5.45 -4.47
CA ARG A 59 -2.08 -6.00 -5.52
C ARG A 59 -3.51 -5.45 -5.44
N PHE A 60 -4.10 -5.44 -4.25
CA PHE A 60 -5.44 -4.88 -4.04
C PHE A 60 -5.54 -3.41 -4.48
N TYR A 61 -4.56 -2.58 -4.12
CA TYR A 61 -4.55 -1.18 -4.58
C TYR A 61 -4.41 -1.04 -6.09
N LEU A 62 -3.51 -1.81 -6.71
CA LEU A 62 -3.26 -1.77 -8.16
C LEU A 62 -4.46 -2.25 -8.99
N GLU A 63 -5.15 -3.29 -8.53
CA GLU A 63 -6.21 -3.96 -9.30
C GLU A 63 -7.61 -3.43 -8.97
N THR A 64 -7.79 -2.77 -7.82
CA THR A 64 -9.12 -2.34 -7.35
C THR A 64 -9.17 -0.86 -7.02
N VAL A 65 -8.37 -0.39 -6.06
CA VAL A 65 -8.53 0.98 -5.51
C VAL A 65 -8.13 2.06 -6.50
N LEU A 66 -6.93 1.96 -7.10
CA LEU A 66 -6.41 2.98 -8.00
C LEU A 66 -7.21 3.07 -9.31
N PRO A 67 -7.58 1.95 -9.99
CA PRO A 67 -8.45 2.01 -11.16
C PRO A 67 -9.80 2.67 -10.88
N ALA A 68 -10.42 2.37 -9.74
CA ALA A 68 -11.68 3.00 -9.33
C ALA A 68 -11.50 4.51 -9.08
N ALA A 69 -10.38 4.91 -8.45
CA ALA A 69 -10.06 6.30 -8.21
C ALA A 69 -9.81 7.08 -9.51
N GLU A 70 -9.16 6.50 -10.52
CA GLU A 70 -8.96 7.16 -11.82
C GLU A 70 -10.29 7.44 -12.54
N ILE A 71 -11.27 6.55 -12.40
CA ILE A 71 -12.61 6.70 -12.98
C ILE A 71 -13.37 7.82 -12.28
N ASP A 72 -13.36 7.84 -10.94
CA ASP A 72 -14.08 8.84 -10.11
C ASP A 72 -13.46 10.24 -10.22
N SER A 73 -12.14 10.33 -10.43
CA SER A 73 -11.38 11.57 -10.29
C SER A 73 -10.47 11.84 -11.49
N LYS A 74 -11.07 12.19 -12.63
CA LYS A 74 -10.36 12.46 -13.91
C LYS A 74 -9.24 13.51 -13.79
N ASP A 75 -9.42 14.53 -12.96
CA ASP A 75 -8.43 15.59 -12.74
C ASP A 75 -7.17 15.10 -12.00
N PHE A 76 -7.25 13.93 -11.36
CA PHE A 76 -6.16 13.33 -10.58
C PHE A 76 -5.55 12.10 -11.26
N LYS A 77 -5.88 11.86 -12.54
CA LYS A 77 -5.39 10.69 -13.28
C LYS A 77 -3.87 10.58 -13.29
N ILE A 78 -3.17 11.70 -13.51
CA ILE A 78 -1.69 11.70 -13.53
C ILE A 78 -1.11 11.33 -12.16
N PRO A 79 -1.48 12.00 -11.04
CA PRO A 79 -1.05 11.59 -9.71
C PRO A 79 -1.38 10.13 -9.36
N ILE A 80 -2.59 9.66 -9.67
CA ILE A 80 -3.02 8.29 -9.38
C ILE A 80 -2.19 7.28 -10.18
N SER A 81 -1.93 7.57 -11.46
CA SER A 81 -1.05 6.74 -12.29
C SER A 81 0.39 6.71 -11.79
N THR A 82 0.92 7.84 -11.28
CA THR A 82 2.25 7.89 -10.65
C THR A 82 2.31 6.98 -9.41
N ILE A 83 1.29 7.02 -8.55
CA ILE A 83 1.18 6.12 -7.39
C ILE A 83 1.13 4.66 -7.85
N GLY A 84 0.32 4.36 -8.86
CA GLY A 84 0.22 3.02 -9.44
C GLY A 84 1.55 2.48 -9.95
N ASN A 85 2.33 3.29 -10.65
CA ASN A 85 3.67 2.90 -11.10
C ASN A 85 4.60 2.58 -9.93
N ILE A 86 4.55 3.37 -8.85
CA ILE A 86 5.39 3.14 -7.67
C ILE A 86 4.99 1.85 -6.94
N PHE A 87 3.68 1.61 -6.77
CA PHE A 87 3.19 0.36 -6.19
C PHE A 87 3.53 -0.86 -7.05
N TYR A 88 3.50 -0.71 -8.37
CA TYR A 88 3.90 -1.75 -9.28
C TYR A 88 5.40 -2.07 -9.16
N GLU A 89 6.28 -1.06 -9.16
CA GLU A 89 7.71 -1.25 -8.96
C GLU A 89 8.02 -1.91 -7.60
N LEU A 90 7.40 -1.41 -6.53
CA LEU A 90 7.55 -1.98 -5.19
C LEU A 90 7.11 -3.45 -5.15
N LYS A 91 5.96 -3.79 -5.74
CA LYS A 91 5.47 -5.16 -5.83
C LYS A 91 6.45 -6.04 -6.62
N ARG A 92 7.03 -5.54 -7.72
CA ARG A 92 8.04 -6.28 -8.49
C ARG A 92 9.28 -6.57 -7.66
N GLU A 93 9.79 -5.59 -6.92
CA GLU A 93 10.95 -5.77 -6.04
C GLU A 93 10.65 -6.79 -4.92
N LEU A 94 9.47 -6.73 -4.28
CA LEU A 94 9.07 -7.71 -3.28
C LEU A 94 9.04 -9.15 -3.82
N VAL A 95 8.52 -9.34 -5.04
CA VAL A 95 8.48 -10.64 -5.71
C VAL A 95 9.88 -11.12 -6.09
N TYR A 96 10.71 -10.21 -6.60
CA TYR A 96 12.08 -10.50 -6.99
C TYR A 96 12.96 -10.87 -5.78
N CYS A 97 12.78 -10.15 -4.67
CA CYS A 97 13.52 -10.35 -3.42
C CYS A 97 12.87 -11.36 -2.47
N LYS A 98 11.92 -12.18 -2.92
CA LYS A 98 11.12 -13.05 -2.03
C LYS A 98 11.96 -13.94 -1.11
N ASP A 99 13.12 -14.40 -1.59
CA ASP A 99 14.01 -15.30 -0.86
C ASP A 99 14.82 -14.53 0.19
N TYR A 100 15.17 -13.27 -0.08
CA TYR A 100 15.78 -12.35 0.88
C TYR A 100 14.77 -11.94 1.96
N LEU A 101 13.52 -11.70 1.56
CA LEU A 101 12.47 -11.24 2.45
C LEU A 101 11.81 -12.35 3.27
N SER A 102 12.28 -13.60 3.12
CA SER A 102 11.78 -14.77 3.85
C SER A 102 10.25 -14.89 3.84
N CYS A 103 9.61 -14.65 2.69
CA CYS A 103 8.16 -14.57 2.57
C CYS A 103 7.47 -15.89 2.99
N LYS A 104 6.90 -15.95 4.20
CA LYS A 104 6.11 -17.10 4.68
C LYS A 104 4.62 -16.91 4.41
N LYS A 105 3.83 -17.99 4.51
CA LYS A 105 2.35 -17.96 4.59
C LYS A 105 1.91 -18.43 6.00
N PRO A 106 0.85 -17.87 6.62
CA PRO A 106 -0.34 -17.31 5.99
C PRO A 106 -0.64 -15.83 6.35
N PHE A 107 -1.07 -15.08 5.35
CA PHE A 107 -1.90 -13.88 5.49
C PHE A 107 -3.02 -14.00 4.46
N GLU A 108 -4.25 -13.74 4.89
CA GLU A 108 -5.44 -13.73 4.06
C GLU A 108 -5.94 -12.28 3.99
N ILE A 109 -5.78 -11.67 2.81
CA ILE A 109 -6.25 -10.31 2.55
C ILE A 109 -7.78 -10.17 2.55
N GLU A 110 -8.49 -11.29 2.64
CA GLU A 110 -9.94 -11.38 2.58
C GLU A 110 -10.62 -10.51 3.65
N SER A 111 -10.05 -10.37 4.85
CA SER A 111 -10.60 -9.48 5.88
C SER A 111 -10.61 -8.00 5.48
N ILE A 112 -9.58 -7.55 4.76
CA ILE A 112 -9.47 -6.18 4.24
C ILE A 112 -10.46 -6.00 3.09
N ILE A 113 -10.52 -6.96 2.17
CA ILE A 113 -11.44 -6.92 1.02
C ILE A 113 -12.89 -6.92 1.50
N ASP A 114 -13.23 -7.74 2.48
CA ASP A 114 -14.57 -7.80 3.07
C ASP A 114 -14.94 -6.50 3.75
N THR A 115 -13.99 -5.88 4.46
CA THR A 115 -14.20 -4.58 5.11
C THR A 115 -14.40 -3.47 4.08
N TYR A 116 -13.58 -3.44 3.03
CA TYR A 116 -13.73 -2.53 1.89
C TYR A 116 -15.10 -2.67 1.22
N ASN A 117 -15.51 -3.90 0.91
CA ASN A 117 -16.78 -4.17 0.24
C ASN A 117 -17.99 -3.78 1.11
N LYS A 118 -17.92 -3.98 2.43
CA LYS A 118 -18.96 -3.55 3.38
C LYS A 118 -19.11 -2.03 3.46
N MET A 119 -18.10 -1.26 3.06
CA MET A 119 -18.14 0.20 3.01
C MET A 119 -18.77 0.74 1.71
N GLU A 120 -19.17 -0.13 0.77
CA GLU A 120 -19.82 0.22 -0.49
C GLU A 120 -19.09 1.36 -1.24
N ASP A 121 -19.79 2.42 -1.64
CA ASP A 121 -19.25 3.58 -2.37
C ASP A 121 -18.23 4.39 -1.56
N LYS A 122 -18.27 4.28 -0.23
CA LYS A 122 -17.35 4.98 0.69
C LYS A 122 -16.02 4.26 0.88
N GLY A 123 -15.95 2.97 0.58
CA GLY A 123 -14.72 2.18 0.69
C GLY A 123 -13.58 2.78 -0.15
N LEU A 124 -13.90 3.30 -1.34
CA LEU A 124 -12.94 3.99 -2.20
C LEU A 124 -12.32 5.22 -1.53
N TYR A 125 -13.14 6.06 -0.91
CA TYR A 125 -12.65 7.27 -0.23
C TYR A 125 -11.82 6.92 1.00
N LYS A 126 -12.25 5.89 1.75
CA LYS A 126 -11.50 5.38 2.91
C LYS A 126 -10.11 4.88 2.53
N ALA A 127 -10.03 3.98 1.54
CA ALA A 127 -8.77 3.40 1.08
C ALA A 127 -7.77 4.46 0.58
N MET A 128 -8.29 5.54 0.00
CA MET A 128 -7.48 6.63 -0.53
C MET A 128 -7.09 7.66 0.54
N GLY A 129 -7.94 7.87 1.55
CA GLY A 129 -7.61 8.67 2.74
C GLY A 129 -6.54 8.01 3.61
N GLU A 130 -6.55 6.67 3.71
CA GLU A 130 -5.56 5.90 4.47
C GLU A 130 -4.26 5.59 3.69
N LEU A 131 -4.06 6.19 2.51
CA LEU A 131 -2.88 5.91 1.70
C LEU A 131 -1.58 6.32 2.42
N GLU A 132 -1.60 7.40 3.19
CA GLU A 132 -0.47 7.83 4.02
C GLU A 132 -0.14 6.80 5.10
N LEU A 133 -1.15 6.22 5.75
CA LEU A 133 -0.97 5.16 6.74
C LEU A 133 -0.35 3.91 6.11
N LEU A 134 -0.81 3.53 4.92
CA LEU A 134 -0.22 2.42 4.17
C LEU A 134 1.26 2.68 3.83
N PHE A 135 1.61 3.91 3.43
CA PHE A 135 3.01 4.27 3.19
C PHE A 135 3.87 4.13 4.46
N ASN A 136 3.35 4.54 5.62
CA ASN A 136 4.05 4.35 6.89
C ASN A 136 4.26 2.87 7.21
N TYR A 137 3.26 2.01 6.98
CA TYR A 137 3.40 0.57 7.19
C TYR A 137 4.40 -0.08 6.23
N ILE A 138 4.44 0.38 4.97
CA ILE A 138 5.46 -0.01 3.99
C ILE A 138 6.85 0.38 4.49
N GLU A 139 7.03 1.61 4.95
CA GLU A 139 8.31 2.10 5.44
C GLU A 139 8.79 1.30 6.66
N GLU A 140 7.95 1.13 7.67
CA GLU A 140 8.28 0.35 8.87
C GLU A 140 8.70 -1.08 8.53
N TYR A 141 7.95 -1.73 7.63
CA TYR A 141 8.31 -3.05 7.15
C TYR A 141 9.68 -3.05 6.46
N MET A 142 9.92 -2.12 5.52
CA MET A 142 11.19 -2.02 4.80
C MET A 142 12.38 -1.73 5.71
N VAL A 143 12.19 -0.92 6.76
CA VAL A 143 13.21 -0.66 7.79
C VAL A 143 13.51 -1.94 8.58
N SER A 144 12.50 -2.73 8.93
CA SER A 144 12.70 -3.99 9.65
C SER A 144 13.52 -5.04 8.88
N MET A 145 13.61 -4.90 7.54
CA MET A 145 14.34 -5.81 6.65
C MET A 145 15.81 -5.40 6.37
N LYS A 146 16.25 -4.22 6.85
CA LYS A 146 17.65 -3.77 6.78
C LYS A 146 18.47 -4.43 7.90
N GLN A 147 18.88 -5.68 7.70
CA GLN A 147 19.93 -6.34 8.50
C GLN A 147 21.22 -6.48 7.70
#